data_AF-M3FWL6-F1
#
_entry.id   AF-M3FWL6-F1
#
_cell.length_a   1.000
_cell.length_b   1.000
_cell.length_c   1.000
_cell.angle_alpha   90.00
_cell.angle_beta   90.00
_cell.angle_gamma   90.00
#
_symmetry.space_group_name_H-M   'P 1'
#
loop_
_entity.id
_entity.type
_entity.pdbx_description
1 polymer ?
#
loop_
_entity_poly.entity_id
_entity_poly.type
_entity_poly.pdbx_seq_one_letter_code
_entity_poly.pdbx_strand_id
1 'polypeptide(L)'
;MPPAPATAWSEGAQGLQGLQGRRPIDRSVTKGRNRSMREPLSYEIAHRAALAALEAGRAEGHKVCAVVVNRSGIPKVLLSDDGVGLLGVETARRKAYTSAVSGVPTAKFAAFAASPQMQVAPPHLVDSNLLPVAGGVPIVTADGEVIGAIGVGGADDTTDDRIAHQARDSVTKIVA
;
A
#
# COMPACT_ATOMS: atom_id res chain seq x y z
N MET A 1 -13.50 -22.15 43.10
CA MET A 1 -13.24 -20.90 42.37
C MET A 1 -14.36 -19.92 42.70
N PRO A 2 -14.09 -18.76 43.33
CA PRO A 2 -15.13 -17.74 43.50
C PRO A 2 -15.32 -16.92 42.20
N PRO A 3 -16.54 -16.42 41.91
CA PRO A 3 -16.79 -15.55 40.77
C PRO A 3 -16.29 -14.12 41.02
N ALA A 4 -15.79 -13.46 39.96
CA ALA A 4 -15.29 -12.08 40.00
C ALA A 4 -16.46 -11.06 40.07
N PRO A 5 -16.36 -9.96 40.85
CA PRO A 5 -17.38 -8.94 40.89
C PRO A 5 -17.28 -7.98 39.69
N ALA A 6 -18.41 -7.80 39.02
CA ALA A 6 -18.63 -6.74 38.03
C ALA A 6 -19.14 -5.49 38.75
N THR A 7 -18.37 -4.38 38.70
CA THR A 7 -18.84 -2.97 38.77
C THR A 7 -17.64 -2.03 38.97
N ALA A 8 -17.25 -1.24 37.95
CA ALA A 8 -16.49 0.00 38.11
C ALA A 8 -16.38 0.77 36.77
N TRP A 9 -17.49 1.32 36.26
CA TRP A 9 -17.47 2.32 35.18
C TRP A 9 -18.67 3.26 35.34
N SER A 10 -18.63 4.19 36.29
CA SER A 10 -19.70 5.20 36.39
C SER A 10 -19.31 6.55 37.02
N GLU A 11 -18.06 7.00 36.93
CA GLU A 11 -17.68 8.34 37.47
C GLU A 11 -16.69 9.10 36.57
N GLY A 12 -17.09 9.37 35.31
CA GLY A 12 -16.27 10.17 34.38
C GLY A 12 -17.02 11.22 33.56
N ALA A 13 -18.28 11.53 33.89
CA ALA A 13 -19.17 12.33 33.03
C ALA A 13 -19.51 13.73 33.56
N GLN A 14 -18.53 14.48 34.09
CA GLN A 14 -18.76 15.86 34.58
C GLN A 14 -17.84 16.95 33.97
N GLY A 15 -17.22 16.68 32.81
CA GLY A 15 -16.21 17.59 32.22
C GLY A 15 -16.59 18.36 30.96
N LEU A 16 -17.87 18.53 30.59
CA LEU A 16 -18.26 19.06 29.26
C LEU A 16 -18.92 20.44 29.20
N GLN A 17 -19.00 21.20 30.29
CA GLN A 17 -19.72 22.49 30.29
C GLN A 17 -18.87 23.73 29.87
N GLY A 18 -17.64 23.56 29.38
CA GLY A 18 -16.72 24.68 29.09
C GLY A 18 -16.57 25.15 27.63
N LEU A 19 -17.39 24.69 26.67
CA LEU A 19 -17.11 24.84 25.23
C LEU A 19 -17.84 25.98 24.51
N GLN A 20 -18.46 26.93 25.22
CA GLN A 20 -19.25 28.01 24.59
C GLN A 20 -18.46 29.27 24.16
N GLY A 21 -17.13 29.25 24.19
CA GLY A 21 -16.28 30.42 23.88
C GLY A 21 -15.43 30.36 22.60
N ARG A 22 -15.67 29.42 21.67
CA ARG A 22 -14.83 29.31 20.47
C ARG A 22 -15.15 30.44 19.48
N ARG A 23 -14.19 31.37 19.29
CA ARG A 23 -14.21 32.40 18.25
C ARG A 23 -14.58 31.79 16.89
N PRO A 24 -15.35 32.48 16.03
CA PRO A 24 -15.63 32.01 14.68
C PRO A 24 -14.33 31.70 13.95
N ILE A 25 -14.25 30.53 13.33
CA ILE A 25 -13.16 30.19 12.40
C ILE A 25 -13.15 31.24 11.29
N ASP A 26 -12.08 32.02 11.22
CA ASP A 26 -11.87 32.98 10.14
C ASP A 26 -11.77 32.23 8.80
N ARG A 27 -12.83 32.32 7.99
CA ARG A 27 -12.95 31.65 6.69
C ARG A 27 -12.11 32.34 5.59
N SER A 28 -11.45 33.45 5.90
CA SER A 28 -10.60 34.18 4.94
C SER A 28 -9.29 33.44 4.62
N VAL A 29 -8.86 32.48 5.46
CA VAL A 29 -7.67 31.62 5.25
C VAL A 29 -7.82 30.63 4.09
N THR A 30 -9.00 30.54 3.45
CA THR A 30 -9.22 29.59 2.35
C THR A 30 -8.82 30.11 0.97
N LYS A 31 -8.57 31.43 0.82
CA LYS A 31 -8.25 32.05 -0.47
C LYS A 31 -6.76 32.03 -0.76
N GLY A 32 -6.21 30.82 -0.85
CA GLY A 32 -4.78 30.59 -1.13
C GLY A 32 -4.33 29.16 -0.88
N ARG A 33 -5.20 28.15 -1.10
CA ARG A 33 -4.79 26.75 -0.93
C ARG A 33 -3.76 26.39 -2.00
N ASN A 34 -2.50 26.47 -1.56
CA ASN A 34 -1.30 26.04 -2.22
C ASN A 34 -1.55 24.76 -3.05
N ARG A 35 -1.33 24.82 -4.36
CA ARG A 35 -1.41 23.66 -5.26
C ARG A 35 -0.28 22.63 -5.01
N SER A 36 0.63 22.86 -4.05
CA SER A 36 1.90 22.15 -3.93
C SER A 36 1.98 20.96 -2.94
N MET A 37 0.88 20.38 -2.46
CA MET A 37 0.93 19.28 -1.46
C MET A 37 -0.22 18.28 -1.61
N ARG A 38 -0.56 17.85 -2.83
CA ARG A 38 -1.47 16.70 -2.99
C ARG A 38 -0.64 15.44 -3.14
N GLU A 39 -0.92 14.44 -2.30
CA GLU A 39 -0.50 13.06 -2.53
C GLU A 39 -0.94 12.67 -3.96
N PRO A 40 0.00 12.40 -4.88
CA PRO A 40 -0.34 12.15 -6.28
C PRO A 40 -1.15 10.86 -6.45
N LEU A 41 -0.90 9.85 -5.61
CA LEU A 41 -1.68 8.62 -5.59
C LEU A 41 -2.98 8.79 -4.79
N SER A 42 -4.08 9.05 -5.48
CA SER A 42 -5.40 9.11 -4.85
C SER A 42 -5.83 7.74 -4.30
N TYR A 43 -6.66 7.77 -3.26
CA TYR A 43 -7.26 6.54 -2.70
C TYR A 43 -8.09 5.78 -3.76
N GLU A 44 -8.79 6.48 -4.65
CA GLU A 44 -9.59 5.85 -5.70
C GLU A 44 -8.73 5.05 -6.69
N ILE A 45 -7.58 5.59 -7.10
CA ILE A 45 -6.62 4.86 -7.96
C ILE A 45 -6.10 3.64 -7.20
N ALA A 46 -5.69 3.80 -5.95
CA ALA A 46 -5.17 2.71 -5.14
C ALA A 46 -6.20 1.57 -4.93
N HIS A 47 -7.45 1.93 -4.63
CA HIS A 47 -8.53 0.96 -4.44
C HIS A 47 -8.86 0.22 -5.73
N ARG A 48 -8.95 0.93 -6.87
CA ARG A 48 -9.20 0.32 -8.19
C ARG A 48 -8.10 -0.66 -8.58
N ALA A 49 -6.83 -0.29 -8.39
CA ALA A 49 -5.71 -1.18 -8.68
C ALA A 49 -5.75 -2.45 -7.80
N ALA A 50 -5.96 -2.30 -6.49
CA ALA A 50 -6.06 -3.45 -5.59
C ALA A 50 -7.24 -4.38 -5.94
N LEU A 51 -8.41 -3.81 -6.26
CA LEU A 51 -9.59 -4.59 -6.65
C LEU A 51 -9.34 -5.36 -7.95
N ALA A 52 -8.75 -4.71 -8.95
CA ALA A 52 -8.41 -5.34 -10.22
C ALA A 52 -7.44 -6.52 -10.05
N ALA A 53 -6.51 -6.45 -9.07
CA ALA A 53 -5.62 -7.56 -8.76
C ALA A 53 -6.36 -8.78 -8.19
N LEU A 54 -7.31 -8.57 -7.27
CA LEU A 54 -8.15 -9.67 -6.74
C LEU A 54 -9.01 -10.28 -7.85
N GLU A 55 -9.63 -9.46 -8.70
CA GLU A 55 -10.43 -9.93 -9.82
C GLU A 55 -9.61 -10.77 -10.82
N ALA A 56 -8.40 -10.31 -11.15
CA ALA A 56 -7.48 -11.05 -12.01
C ALA A 56 -7.04 -12.39 -11.38
N GLY A 57 -6.66 -12.38 -10.10
CA GLY A 57 -6.33 -13.61 -9.38
C GLY A 57 -7.47 -14.63 -9.39
N ARG A 58 -8.69 -14.18 -9.07
CA ARG A 58 -9.90 -15.03 -9.07
C ARG A 58 -10.24 -15.58 -10.45
N ALA A 59 -10.07 -14.79 -11.50
CA ALA A 59 -10.32 -15.23 -12.88
C ALA A 59 -9.44 -16.41 -13.29
N GLU A 60 -8.31 -16.60 -12.61
CA GLU A 60 -7.34 -17.65 -12.86
C GLU A 60 -7.32 -18.73 -11.77
N GLY A 61 -8.26 -18.67 -10.82
CA GLY A 61 -8.37 -19.65 -9.74
C GLY A 61 -7.36 -19.44 -8.60
N HIS A 62 -6.71 -18.28 -8.52
CA HIS A 62 -5.81 -17.93 -7.44
C HIS A 62 -6.50 -17.03 -6.41
N LYS A 63 -6.17 -17.25 -5.14
CA LYS A 63 -6.53 -16.35 -4.03
C LYS A 63 -5.32 -15.50 -3.71
N VAL A 64 -5.46 -14.18 -3.76
CA VAL A 64 -4.32 -13.27 -3.63
C VAL A 64 -4.60 -12.14 -2.64
N CYS A 65 -3.52 -11.57 -2.12
CA CYS A 65 -3.50 -10.30 -1.44
C CYS A 65 -2.85 -9.25 -2.35
N ALA A 66 -3.48 -8.08 -2.43
CA ALA A 66 -2.99 -6.93 -3.14
C ALA A 66 -2.78 -5.77 -2.16
N VAL A 67 -1.57 -5.23 -2.15
CA VAL A 67 -1.19 -4.06 -1.34
C VAL A 67 -0.78 -2.94 -2.28
N VAL A 68 -1.37 -1.76 -2.09
CA VAL A 68 -0.97 -0.54 -2.80
C VAL A 68 -0.39 0.44 -1.80
N VAL A 69 0.78 0.99 -2.13
CA VAL A 69 1.51 1.98 -1.33
C VAL A 69 1.71 3.28 -2.11
N ASN A 70 1.86 4.40 -1.42
CA ASN A 70 2.30 5.64 -2.06
C ASN A 70 3.82 5.61 -2.37
N ARG A 71 4.34 6.69 -2.97
CA ARG A 71 5.76 6.82 -3.33
C ARG A 71 6.73 6.61 -2.15
N SER A 72 6.32 6.97 -0.93
CA SER A 72 7.12 6.75 0.29
C SER A 72 7.01 5.34 0.87
N GLY A 73 6.26 4.43 0.22
CA GLY A 73 6.07 3.06 0.68
C GLY A 73 5.01 2.91 1.79
N ILE A 74 4.22 3.95 2.07
CA ILE A 74 3.15 3.90 3.08
C ILE A 74 1.93 3.20 2.47
N PRO A 75 1.40 2.13 3.11
CA PRO A 75 0.18 1.47 2.66
C PRO A 75 -1.01 2.42 2.54
N LYS A 76 -1.69 2.35 1.39
CA LYS A 76 -2.92 3.08 1.10
C LYS A 76 -4.13 2.15 1.08
N VAL A 77 -3.95 0.96 0.52
CA VAL A 77 -4.96 -0.08 0.41
C VAL A 77 -4.31 -1.44 0.60
N LEU A 78 -4.97 -2.33 1.33
CA LEU A 78 -4.68 -3.76 1.40
C LEU A 78 -6.01 -4.47 1.23
N LEU A 79 -6.11 -5.31 0.20
CA LEU A 79 -7.23 -6.22 -0.02
C LEU A 79 -6.68 -7.64 -0.04
N SER A 80 -7.36 -8.56 0.62
CA SER A 80 -6.95 -9.97 0.70
C SER A 80 -8.15 -10.85 0.45
N ASP A 81 -8.00 -11.83 -0.42
CA ASP A 81 -8.97 -12.92 -0.55
C ASP A 81 -9.02 -13.77 0.72
N ASP A 82 -10.19 -14.38 0.94
CA ASP A 82 -10.41 -15.31 2.04
C ASP A 82 -9.54 -16.56 1.89
N GLY A 83 -8.71 -16.82 2.91
CA GLY A 83 -7.82 -17.98 2.95
C GLY A 83 -6.42 -17.74 2.41
N VAL A 84 -6.06 -16.50 2.04
CA VAL A 84 -4.66 -16.14 1.80
C VAL A 84 -3.89 -16.20 3.12
N GLY A 85 -2.76 -16.90 3.12
CA GLY A 85 -1.91 -17.02 4.30
C GLY A 85 -1.13 -15.74 4.60
N LEU A 86 -0.66 -15.61 5.85
CA LEU A 86 0.12 -14.45 6.32
C LEU A 86 1.35 -14.16 5.43
N LEU A 87 2.01 -15.19 4.91
CA LEU A 87 3.17 -15.02 4.04
C LEU A 87 2.79 -14.29 2.75
N GLY A 88 1.65 -14.61 2.13
CA GLY A 88 1.18 -13.91 0.91
C GLY A 88 0.85 -12.44 1.18
N VAL A 89 0.29 -12.13 2.35
CA VAL A 89 0.02 -10.74 2.76
C VAL A 89 1.31 -9.95 2.96
N GLU A 90 2.28 -10.53 3.66
CA GLU A 90 3.55 -9.85 3.95
C GLU A 90 4.43 -9.72 2.70
N THR A 91 4.45 -10.71 1.81
CA THR A 91 5.17 -10.59 0.54
C THR A 91 4.54 -9.53 -0.35
N ALA A 92 3.20 -9.46 -0.47
CA ALA A 92 2.52 -8.40 -1.20
C ALA A 92 2.90 -7.00 -0.69
N ARG A 93 2.91 -6.82 0.63
CA ARG A 93 3.31 -5.55 1.28
C ARG A 93 4.74 -5.15 0.93
N ARG A 94 5.69 -6.09 1.05
CA ARG A 94 7.11 -5.83 0.78
C ARG A 94 7.41 -5.66 -0.72
N LYS A 95 6.73 -6.41 -1.59
CA LYS A 95 6.81 -6.26 -3.05
C LYS A 95 6.36 -4.85 -3.47
N ALA A 96 5.21 -4.38 -2.93
CA ALA A 96 4.73 -3.02 -3.15
C ALA A 96 5.72 -1.97 -2.65
N TYR A 97 6.19 -2.09 -1.40
CA TYR A 97 7.18 -1.19 -0.81
C TYR A 97 8.45 -1.11 -1.67
N THR A 98 9.02 -2.26 -2.01
CA THR A 98 10.25 -2.38 -2.81
C THR A 98 10.10 -1.68 -4.15
N SER A 99 9.00 -1.89 -4.85
CA SER A 99 8.76 -1.26 -6.15
C SER A 99 8.54 0.25 -6.03
N ALA A 100 7.85 0.71 -4.99
CA ALA A 100 7.63 2.14 -4.75
C ALA A 100 8.93 2.90 -4.49
N VAL A 101 9.83 2.36 -3.64
CA VAL A 101 11.07 3.06 -3.28
C VAL A 101 12.16 2.90 -4.34
N SER A 102 12.26 1.75 -4.99
CA SER A 102 13.23 1.54 -6.08
C SER A 102 12.80 2.17 -7.40
N GLY A 103 11.50 2.39 -7.60
CA GLY A 103 10.92 2.89 -8.85
C GLY A 103 10.93 1.89 -10.01
N VAL A 104 11.21 0.61 -9.75
CA VAL A 104 11.23 -0.44 -10.78
C VAL A 104 10.35 -1.63 -10.39
N PRO A 105 9.92 -2.46 -11.35
CA PRO A 105 9.33 -3.75 -11.04
C PRO A 105 10.26 -4.60 -10.17
N THR A 106 9.71 -5.26 -9.18
CA THR A 106 10.45 -6.16 -8.27
C THR A 106 11.14 -7.31 -8.99
N ALA A 107 10.61 -7.77 -10.14
CA ALA A 107 11.30 -8.72 -11.01
C ALA A 107 12.66 -8.16 -11.50
N LYS A 108 12.70 -6.88 -11.90
CA LYS A 108 13.95 -6.19 -12.29
C LYS A 108 14.85 -5.95 -11.09
N PHE A 109 14.27 -5.62 -9.93
CA PHE A 109 15.01 -5.47 -8.69
C PHE A 109 15.65 -6.78 -8.24
N ALA A 110 14.97 -7.92 -8.42
CA ALA A 110 15.49 -9.25 -8.12
C ALA A 110 16.71 -9.58 -8.98
N ALA A 111 16.66 -9.29 -10.28
CA ALA A 111 17.82 -9.44 -11.16
C ALA A 111 19.02 -8.58 -10.72
N PHE A 112 18.77 -7.34 -10.29
CA PHE A 112 19.81 -6.48 -9.71
C PHE A 112 20.38 -7.05 -8.41
N ALA A 113 19.52 -7.50 -7.49
CA ALA A 113 19.92 -8.08 -6.21
C ALA A 113 20.71 -9.39 -6.36
N ALA A 114 20.50 -10.14 -7.45
CA ALA A 114 21.25 -11.35 -7.77
C ALA A 114 22.63 -11.09 -8.40
N SER A 115 22.96 -9.83 -8.75
CA SER A 115 24.24 -9.50 -9.34
C SER A 115 25.41 -9.77 -8.37
N PRO A 116 26.60 -10.16 -8.87
CA PRO A 116 27.77 -10.39 -8.01
C PRO A 116 28.13 -9.20 -7.11
N GLN A 117 27.93 -7.98 -7.61
CA GLN A 117 28.17 -6.74 -6.88
C GLN A 117 27.25 -6.60 -5.65
N MET A 118 26.04 -7.14 -5.70
CA MET A 118 25.08 -7.08 -4.60
C MET A 118 25.18 -8.26 -3.64
N GLN A 119 25.96 -9.30 -3.96
CA GLN A 119 26.18 -10.43 -3.04
C GLN A 119 27.00 -10.04 -1.80
N VAL A 120 27.92 -9.08 -1.94
CA VAL A 120 28.73 -8.59 -0.81
C VAL A 120 27.95 -7.69 0.15
N ALA A 121 26.90 -7.03 -0.34
CA ALA A 121 26.03 -6.16 0.44
C ALA A 121 24.58 -6.28 -0.05
N PRO A 122 23.86 -7.36 0.31
CA PRO A 122 22.49 -7.55 -0.13
C PRO A 122 21.58 -6.38 0.25
N PRO A 123 20.63 -5.97 -0.61
CA PRO A 123 19.78 -4.80 -0.35
C PRO A 123 19.02 -4.88 0.99
N HIS A 124 18.62 -6.08 1.40
CA HIS A 124 17.88 -6.30 2.65
C HIS A 124 18.70 -6.01 3.92
N LEU A 125 20.03 -5.91 3.83
CA LEU A 125 20.86 -5.45 4.96
C LEU A 125 20.73 -3.95 5.20
N VAL A 126 20.40 -3.17 4.18
CA VAL A 126 20.16 -1.72 4.29
C VAL A 126 18.74 -1.46 4.76
N ASP A 127 17.76 -2.21 4.22
CA ASP A 127 16.37 -2.11 4.62
C ASP A 127 15.68 -3.48 4.55
N SER A 128 15.30 -3.98 5.72
CA SER A 128 14.64 -5.28 5.89
C SER A 128 13.26 -5.41 5.20
N ASN A 129 12.66 -4.31 4.75
CA ASN A 129 11.40 -4.34 3.99
C ASN A 129 11.62 -4.62 2.50
N LEU A 130 12.85 -4.52 1.99
CA LEU A 130 13.14 -4.81 0.59
C LEU A 130 13.01 -6.32 0.33
N LEU A 131 12.25 -6.67 -0.71
CA LEU A 131 11.99 -8.05 -1.10
C LEU A 131 12.30 -8.24 -2.60
N PRO A 132 13.41 -8.89 -2.95
CA PRO A 132 13.81 -9.15 -4.34
C PRO A 132 13.07 -10.36 -4.92
N VAL A 133 11.75 -10.25 -5.02
CA VAL A 133 10.86 -11.30 -5.52
C VAL A 133 9.79 -10.64 -6.41
N ALA A 134 9.52 -11.20 -7.59
CA ALA A 134 8.58 -10.65 -8.56
C ALA A 134 7.13 -10.59 -8.00
N GLY A 135 6.28 -9.68 -8.51
CA GLY A 135 4.94 -9.43 -7.96
C GLY A 135 4.65 -8.01 -7.48
N GLY A 136 5.64 -7.12 -7.51
CA GLY A 136 5.48 -5.68 -7.24
C GLY A 136 5.83 -4.83 -8.45
N VAL A 137 4.96 -3.89 -8.81
CA VAL A 137 5.13 -2.98 -9.96
C VAL A 137 4.81 -1.52 -9.63
N PRO A 138 5.54 -0.55 -10.21
CA PRO A 138 5.32 0.86 -9.92
C PRO A 138 4.07 1.37 -10.64
N ILE A 139 3.34 2.27 -9.98
CA ILE A 139 2.28 3.08 -10.59
C ILE A 139 2.93 4.37 -11.05
N VAL A 140 2.86 4.64 -12.35
CA VAL A 140 3.59 5.72 -13.02
C VAL A 140 2.60 6.63 -13.73
N THR A 141 2.78 7.96 -13.62
CA THR A 141 2.02 8.95 -14.39
C THR A 141 2.39 8.93 -15.86
N ALA A 142 1.59 9.57 -16.72
CA ALA A 142 1.94 9.76 -18.13
C ALA A 142 3.30 10.46 -18.33
N ASP A 143 3.70 11.34 -17.41
CA ASP A 143 4.98 12.05 -17.44
C ASP A 143 6.17 11.22 -16.91
N GLY A 144 5.94 9.95 -16.54
CA GLY A 144 6.99 9.06 -16.05
C GLY A 144 7.28 9.15 -14.55
N GLU A 145 6.47 9.90 -13.78
CA GLU A 145 6.63 10.00 -12.33
C GLU A 145 6.08 8.76 -11.62
N VAL A 146 6.91 8.10 -10.80
CA VAL A 146 6.43 7.04 -9.92
C VAL A 146 5.71 7.66 -8.72
N ILE A 147 4.41 7.40 -8.60
CA ILE A 147 3.54 7.95 -7.55
C ILE A 147 3.22 6.93 -6.44
N GLY A 148 3.59 5.67 -6.66
CA GLY A 148 3.39 4.57 -5.73
C GLY A 148 3.65 3.24 -6.41
N ALA A 149 3.16 2.17 -5.81
CA ALA A 149 3.27 0.83 -6.38
C ALA A 149 2.18 -0.09 -5.86
N ILE A 150 1.90 -1.14 -6.63
CA ILE A 150 1.08 -2.28 -6.23
C ILE A 150 1.98 -3.51 -6.08
N GLY A 151 1.72 -4.31 -5.05
CA GLY A 151 2.32 -5.62 -4.82
C GLY A 151 1.26 -6.68 -4.62
N VAL A 152 1.48 -7.85 -5.21
CA VAL A 152 0.59 -9.01 -5.17
C VAL A 152 1.34 -10.18 -4.54
N GLY A 153 0.63 -10.95 -3.71
CA GLY A 153 1.17 -12.11 -3.02
C GLY A 153 0.08 -13.14 -2.73
N GLY A 154 0.42 -14.42 -2.82
CA GLY A 154 -0.48 -15.53 -2.51
C GLY A 154 -0.49 -16.64 -3.56
N ALA A 155 -0.04 -16.35 -4.78
CA ALA A 155 0.26 -17.35 -5.80
C ALA A 155 1.77 -17.64 -5.86
N ASP A 156 2.27 -18.09 -7.01
CA ASP A 156 3.69 -18.10 -7.34
C ASP A 156 4.16 -16.73 -7.88
N ASP A 157 5.47 -16.49 -7.89
CA ASP A 157 6.04 -15.20 -8.25
C ASP A 157 5.72 -14.75 -9.67
N THR A 158 5.66 -15.69 -10.63
CA THR A 158 5.30 -15.42 -12.02
C THR A 158 3.85 -14.98 -12.15
N THR A 159 2.96 -15.67 -11.45
CA THR A 159 1.53 -15.35 -11.40
C THR A 159 1.28 -14.01 -10.69
N ASP A 160 1.91 -13.79 -9.53
CA ASP A 160 1.83 -12.53 -8.79
C ASP A 160 2.28 -11.34 -9.67
N ASP A 161 3.41 -11.47 -10.39
CA ASP A 161 3.96 -10.41 -11.24
C ASP A 161 3.01 -10.03 -12.38
N ARG A 162 2.45 -11.04 -13.05
CA ARG A 162 1.49 -10.84 -14.14
C ARG A 162 0.20 -10.17 -13.63
N ILE A 163 -0.34 -10.60 -12.48
CA ILE A 163 -1.51 -9.99 -11.85
C ILE A 163 -1.22 -8.53 -11.47
N ALA A 164 -0.04 -8.26 -10.89
CA ALA A 164 0.36 -6.91 -10.52
C ALA A 164 0.44 -5.98 -11.74
N HIS A 165 0.99 -6.47 -12.86
CA HIS A 165 1.02 -5.75 -14.12
C HIS A 165 -0.38 -5.45 -14.66
N GLN A 166 -1.27 -6.45 -14.72
CA GLN A 166 -2.65 -6.27 -15.16
C GLN A 166 -3.41 -5.25 -14.30
N ALA A 167 -3.23 -5.31 -12.99
CA ALA A 167 -3.86 -4.41 -12.03
C ALA A 167 -3.35 -2.96 -12.16
N ARG A 168 -2.05 -2.76 -12.39
CA ARG A 168 -1.50 -1.43 -12.70
C ARG A 168 -2.07 -0.90 -14.02
N ASP A 169 -2.16 -1.74 -15.04
CA ASP A 169 -2.62 -1.33 -16.38
C ASP A 169 -4.10 -0.92 -16.39
N SER A 170 -4.91 -1.45 -15.47
CA SER A 170 -6.32 -1.04 -15.31
C SER A 170 -6.46 0.41 -14.87
N VAL A 171 -5.44 0.99 -14.21
CA VAL A 171 -5.48 2.37 -13.70
C VAL A 171 -4.66 3.36 -14.51
N THR A 172 -3.80 2.93 -15.44
CA THR A 172 -2.91 3.82 -16.22
C THR A 172 -3.65 4.97 -16.91
N LYS A 173 -4.86 4.74 -17.42
CA LYS A 173 -5.69 5.80 -18.06
C LYS A 173 -6.20 6.85 -17.08
N ILE A 174 -6.26 6.55 -15.79
CA ILE A 174 -6.71 7.45 -14.72
C ILE A 174 -5.51 8.26 -14.19
N VAL A 175 -4.30 7.74 -14.33
CA VAL A 175 -3.04 8.41 -13.97
C VAL A 175 -2.45 9.21 -15.14
N ALA A 176 -3.20 9.34 -16.23
CA ALA A 176 -2.85 10.12 -17.41
C ALA A 176 -3.23 11.60 -17.27
#